data_AF-F3FES3-F1
#
_entry.id   AF-F3FES3-F1
#
_cell.length_a   1.000
_cell.length_b   1.000
_cell.length_c   1.000
_cell.angle_alpha   90.00
_cell.angle_beta   90.00
_cell.angle_gamma   90.00
#
_symmetry.space_group_name_H-M   'P 1'
#
loop_
_entity.id
_entity.type
_entity.pdbx_description
1 polymer ?
#
loop_
_entity_poly.entity_id
_entity_poly.type
_entity_poly.pdbx_seq_one_letter_code
_entity_poly.pdbx_strand_id
1 'polypeptide(L)'
;HFRAANLNCKYHRSIEHPTTTRVLGAMFADAKHFAHHPALPPVAQFGDEGAANHTRFCRDYGEAGVEFFVFGRSAFDTRYPAPQKYPARQTLEASRAVARLHGLSEAGVVYSQQNPAVIDQGVFHNDVIAVGNGEVLFYHQDAFLNTEPMLDELRDKLSRVGGKFGAICVPRAEVSVLDAVRSYLFNSQLLSRSDGSMLLIVPQECQANASVWAYLQRLIADDSPVAEVKVFDLKQSMQNGGGPACLRLRVALNDTELAAVNPEVIMTAPLYETLTQWVDRHYRDRISESDLADPRLLDECRTALDELTQILKLGAVYPFQLN
;
A
#
# COMPACT_ATOMS: atom_id res chain seq x y z
N HIS A 1 -8.67 -5.49 -12.26
CA HIS A 1 -7.46 -5.28 -13.08
C HIS A 1 -6.25 -5.27 -12.17
N PHE A 2 -5.21 -6.03 -12.49
CA PHE A 2 -3.99 -6.14 -11.67
C PHE A 2 -2.74 -5.86 -12.49
N ARG A 3 -1.76 -5.22 -11.87
CA ARG A 3 -0.44 -4.97 -12.44
C ARG A 3 0.58 -4.99 -11.31
N ALA A 4 1.65 -5.75 -11.48
CA ALA A 4 2.80 -5.62 -10.60
C ALA A 4 3.52 -4.29 -10.89
N ALA A 5 3.83 -3.53 -9.85
CA ALA A 5 4.63 -2.32 -9.96
C ALA A 5 6.07 -2.69 -10.36
N ASN A 6 6.73 -1.88 -11.19
CA ASN A 6 8.09 -2.20 -11.64
C ASN A 6 9.16 -1.95 -10.57
N LEU A 7 8.87 -1.12 -9.57
CA LEU A 7 9.75 -0.81 -8.44
C LEU A 7 11.16 -0.37 -8.88
N ASN A 8 11.22 0.30 -10.03
CA ASN A 8 12.45 0.56 -10.76
C ASN A 8 13.46 1.41 -9.99
N CYS A 9 13.02 2.17 -8.98
CA CYS A 9 13.91 3.06 -8.23
C CYS A 9 14.96 2.30 -7.39
N LYS A 10 14.67 1.08 -6.94
CA LYS A 10 15.55 0.32 -6.05
C LYS A 10 15.85 -1.05 -6.66
N TYR A 11 17.12 -1.33 -6.93
CA TYR A 11 17.55 -2.56 -7.62
C TYR A 11 17.03 -3.85 -6.98
N HIS A 12 17.15 -3.98 -5.65
CA HIS A 12 16.66 -5.17 -4.94
C HIS A 12 15.14 -5.35 -5.04
N ARG A 13 14.40 -4.27 -5.32
CA ARG A 13 12.95 -4.30 -5.53
C ARG A 13 12.55 -4.47 -7.00
N SER A 14 13.35 -3.96 -7.93
CA SER A 14 13.04 -4.05 -9.36
C SER A 14 13.04 -5.49 -9.90
N ILE A 15 13.56 -6.44 -9.13
CA ILE A 15 13.52 -7.87 -9.46
C ILE A 15 12.25 -8.58 -8.97
N GLU A 16 11.38 -7.91 -8.20
CA GLU A 16 10.17 -8.51 -7.62
C GLU A 16 9.10 -8.79 -8.70
N HIS A 17 8.90 -7.82 -9.61
CA HIS A 17 7.70 -7.77 -10.45
C HIS A 17 7.43 -9.02 -11.31
N PRO A 18 8.43 -9.75 -11.88
CA PRO A 18 8.13 -10.96 -12.66
C PRO A 18 7.49 -12.07 -11.81
N THR A 19 7.98 -12.25 -10.57
CA THR A 19 7.42 -13.23 -9.64
C THR A 19 6.09 -12.74 -9.07
N THR A 20 5.99 -11.46 -8.69
CA THR A 20 4.74 -10.86 -8.23
C THR A 20 3.61 -11.02 -9.27
N THR A 21 3.90 -10.83 -10.55
CA THR A 21 2.92 -11.06 -11.63
C THR A 21 2.42 -12.50 -11.65
N ARG A 22 3.30 -13.51 -11.50
CA ARG A 22 2.89 -14.92 -11.46
C ARG A 22 2.08 -15.26 -10.21
N VAL A 23 2.49 -14.74 -9.05
CA VAL A 23 1.76 -14.95 -7.78
C VAL A 23 0.36 -14.34 -7.84
N LEU A 24 0.24 -13.09 -8.31
CA LEU A 24 -1.08 -12.45 -8.51
C LEU A 24 -1.92 -13.22 -9.53
N GLY A 25 -1.31 -13.69 -10.62
CA GLY A 25 -1.97 -14.53 -11.61
C GLY A 25 -2.50 -15.84 -11.04
N ALA A 26 -1.78 -16.46 -10.11
CA ALA A 26 -2.21 -17.67 -9.43
C ALA A 26 -3.31 -17.41 -8.37
N MET A 27 -3.27 -16.28 -7.66
CA MET A 27 -4.29 -15.92 -6.67
C MET A 27 -5.61 -15.49 -7.32
N PHE A 28 -5.53 -14.78 -8.44
CA PHE A 28 -6.66 -14.17 -9.15
C PHE A 28 -6.75 -14.73 -10.58
N ALA A 29 -6.89 -16.05 -10.71
CA ALA A 29 -6.70 -16.76 -11.98
C ALA A 29 -7.89 -16.71 -12.95
N ASP A 30 -9.12 -16.49 -12.46
CA ASP A 30 -10.31 -16.49 -13.33
C ASP A 30 -10.34 -15.26 -14.24
N ALA A 31 -10.01 -15.48 -15.52
CA ALA A 31 -9.96 -14.43 -16.55
C ALA A 31 -11.33 -13.79 -16.86
N LYS A 32 -12.45 -14.38 -16.41
CA LYS A 32 -13.78 -13.73 -16.50
C LYS A 32 -13.91 -12.54 -15.55
N HIS A 33 -13.19 -12.59 -14.43
CA HIS A 33 -13.25 -11.60 -13.36
C HIS A 33 -11.98 -10.74 -13.27
N PHE A 34 -10.82 -11.32 -13.61
CA PHE A 34 -9.52 -10.69 -13.36
C PHE A 34 -8.69 -10.54 -14.63
N ALA A 35 -8.36 -9.29 -14.97
CA ALA A 35 -7.40 -8.96 -16.02
C ALA A 35 -6.04 -8.62 -15.41
N HIS A 36 -4.99 -9.35 -15.84
CA HIS A 36 -3.60 -9.11 -15.43
C HIS A 36 -2.83 -8.39 -16.52
N HIS A 37 -2.01 -7.42 -16.11
CA HIS A 37 -1.20 -6.63 -17.01
C HIS A 37 0.29 -6.74 -16.64
N PRO A 38 1.21 -6.73 -17.63
CA PRO A 38 2.65 -6.67 -17.37
C PRO A 38 3.02 -5.44 -16.56
N ALA A 39 4.14 -5.45 -15.83
CA ALA A 39 4.68 -4.22 -15.23
C ALA A 39 4.97 -3.15 -16.30
N LEU A 40 5.01 -1.88 -15.91
CA LEU A 40 5.49 -0.81 -16.80
C LEU A 40 6.98 -1.00 -17.14
N PRO A 41 7.48 -0.46 -18.27
CA PRO A 41 8.89 -0.59 -18.64
C PRO A 41 9.82 -0.18 -17.47
N PRO A 42 10.87 -0.96 -17.17
CA PRO A 42 11.77 -0.71 -16.04
C PRO A 42 12.77 0.40 -16.39
N VAL A 43 12.25 1.61 -16.50
CA VAL A 43 13.02 2.83 -16.76
C VAL A 43 12.56 3.93 -15.81
N ALA A 44 13.47 4.87 -15.49
CA ALA A 44 13.19 5.91 -14.50
C ALA A 44 12.00 6.80 -14.88
N GLN A 45 11.68 6.93 -16.16
CA GLN A 45 10.55 7.72 -16.67
C GLN A 45 9.19 7.08 -16.36
N PHE A 46 9.17 5.77 -16.07
CA PHE A 46 7.97 5.03 -15.67
C PHE A 46 8.15 4.43 -14.27
N GLY A 47 8.83 5.13 -13.35
CA GLY A 47 8.96 4.70 -11.96
C GLY A 47 7.60 4.53 -11.31
N ASP A 48 7.29 3.30 -10.89
CA ASP A 48 6.01 2.88 -10.33
C ASP A 48 6.21 2.05 -9.06
N GLU A 49 5.63 2.50 -7.96
CA GLU A 49 5.64 1.85 -6.66
C GLU A 49 4.25 1.32 -6.25
N GLY A 50 3.28 1.35 -7.18
CA GLY A 50 1.99 0.68 -7.03
C GLY A 50 1.12 1.26 -5.93
N ALA A 51 0.47 0.36 -5.17
CA ALA A 51 -0.60 0.70 -4.23
C ALA A 51 -0.19 1.64 -3.09
N ALA A 52 1.12 1.73 -2.78
CA ALA A 52 1.64 2.65 -1.77
C ALA A 52 1.42 4.14 -2.13
N ASN A 53 1.20 4.43 -3.43
CA ASN A 53 0.90 5.77 -3.95
C ASN A 53 -0.51 5.89 -4.52
N HIS A 54 -1.41 4.99 -4.12
CA HIS A 54 -2.77 4.92 -4.63
C HIS A 54 -3.79 4.82 -3.49
N THR A 55 -4.94 5.46 -3.67
CA THR A 55 -6.09 5.33 -2.78
C THR A 55 -7.35 5.39 -3.61
N ARG A 56 -8.36 4.61 -3.22
CA ARG A 56 -9.69 4.66 -3.81
C ARG A 56 -10.66 5.25 -2.81
N PHE A 57 -11.39 6.29 -3.22
CA PHE A 57 -12.49 6.85 -2.45
C PHE A 57 -13.83 6.42 -3.03
N CYS A 58 -14.77 6.03 -2.19
CA CYS A 58 -16.07 5.52 -2.61
C CYS A 58 -17.09 5.62 -1.48
N ARG A 59 -18.38 5.76 -1.82
CA ARG A 59 -19.47 5.65 -0.85
C ARG A 59 -19.55 4.25 -0.26
N ASP A 60 -19.52 3.26 -1.13
CA ASP A 60 -19.47 1.83 -0.80
C ASP A 60 -18.44 1.13 -1.70
N TYR A 61 -17.83 0.05 -1.22
CA TYR A 61 -16.78 -0.66 -1.96
C TYR A 61 -17.28 -1.30 -3.26
N GLY A 62 -18.56 -1.70 -3.32
CA GLY A 62 -19.19 -2.26 -4.51
C GLY A 62 -19.60 -1.22 -5.56
N GLU A 63 -19.56 0.07 -5.22
CA GLU A 63 -19.99 1.15 -6.11
C GLU A 63 -18.82 1.85 -6.79
N ALA A 64 -19.11 2.62 -7.84
CA ALA A 64 -18.11 3.45 -8.51
C ALA A 64 -17.43 4.42 -7.52
N GLY A 65 -16.14 4.64 -7.71
CA GLY A 65 -15.32 5.49 -6.84
C GLY A 65 -14.39 6.40 -7.64
N VAL A 66 -13.60 7.18 -6.89
CA VAL A 66 -12.56 8.06 -7.42
C VAL A 66 -11.21 7.50 -7.03
N GLU A 67 -10.38 7.24 -8.05
CA GLU A 67 -9.03 6.73 -7.90
C GLU A 67 -8.05 7.90 -7.74
N PHE A 68 -7.34 7.94 -6.63
CA PHE A 68 -6.40 8.98 -6.27
C PHE A 68 -4.97 8.46 -6.42
N PHE A 69 -4.24 9.01 -7.38
CA PHE A 69 -2.84 8.68 -7.64
C PHE A 69 -1.94 9.82 -7.18
N VAL A 70 -0.97 9.48 -6.32
CA VAL A 70 0.00 10.44 -5.82
C VAL A 70 1.34 10.20 -6.51
N PHE A 71 2.03 11.25 -6.93
CA PHE A 71 3.35 11.14 -7.55
C PHE A 71 4.34 12.12 -6.92
N GLY A 72 5.63 11.80 -7.00
CA GLY A 72 6.68 12.67 -6.45
C GLY A 72 7.27 13.64 -7.48
N ARG A 73 7.25 13.27 -8.77
CA ARG A 73 7.78 14.09 -9.88
C ARG A 73 7.11 13.78 -11.22
N SER A 74 7.26 14.67 -12.19
CA SER A 74 7.10 14.35 -13.61
C SER A 74 8.45 13.94 -14.21
N ALA A 75 8.44 12.98 -15.12
CA ALA A 75 9.62 12.54 -15.85
C ALA A 75 10.00 13.47 -17.00
N PHE A 76 9.04 14.18 -17.59
CA PHE A 76 9.24 14.99 -18.81
C PHE A 76 8.90 16.47 -18.64
N ASP A 77 8.04 16.83 -17.68
CA ASP A 77 7.63 18.22 -17.45
C ASP A 77 8.40 18.83 -16.27
N THR A 78 9.42 19.62 -16.60
CA THR A 78 10.32 20.24 -15.62
C THR A 78 9.68 21.37 -14.81
N ARG A 79 8.42 21.74 -15.09
CA ARG A 79 7.69 22.72 -14.28
C ARG A 79 7.24 22.14 -12.95
N TYR A 80 7.11 20.81 -12.86
CA TYR A 80 6.82 20.15 -11.59
C TYR A 80 8.07 20.20 -10.70
N PRO A 81 7.97 20.72 -9.46
CA PRO A 81 9.09 20.68 -8.54
C PRO A 81 9.44 19.22 -8.21
N ALA A 82 10.69 18.96 -7.82
CA ALA A 82 11.14 17.62 -7.44
C ALA A 82 11.92 17.70 -6.13
N PRO A 83 11.95 16.62 -5.33
CA PRO A 83 12.76 16.55 -4.11
C PRO A 83 14.25 16.68 -4.45
N GLN A 84 15.03 17.23 -3.52
CA GLN A 84 16.44 17.58 -3.72
C GLN A 84 17.41 16.61 -3.03
N LYS A 85 16.97 15.90 -1.99
CA LYS A 85 17.79 15.00 -1.17
C LYS A 85 17.46 13.53 -1.43
N TYR A 86 16.17 13.17 -1.41
CA TYR A 86 15.73 11.80 -1.63
C TYR A 86 14.99 11.66 -2.96
N PRO A 87 15.13 10.52 -3.69
CA PRO A 87 14.53 10.38 -5.00
C PRO A 87 13.01 10.23 -4.93
N ALA A 88 12.28 10.97 -5.76
CA ALA A 88 10.87 10.69 -6.06
C ALA A 88 10.76 9.42 -6.92
N ARG A 89 10.25 8.35 -6.30
CA ARG A 89 10.17 7.01 -6.91
C ARG A 89 9.00 6.88 -7.89
N GLN A 90 7.85 7.46 -7.54
CA GLN A 90 6.66 7.47 -8.39
C GLN A 90 6.69 8.65 -9.36
N THR A 91 6.40 8.36 -10.63
CA THR A 91 6.26 9.36 -11.69
C THR A 91 4.79 9.59 -12.07
N LEU A 92 4.43 10.82 -12.46
CA LEU A 92 3.11 11.12 -12.99
C LEU A 92 2.79 10.26 -14.23
N GLU A 93 3.80 10.03 -15.06
CA GLU A 93 3.72 9.25 -16.29
C GLU A 93 3.35 7.79 -16.01
N ALA A 94 3.97 7.18 -14.99
CA ALA A 94 3.59 5.85 -14.53
C ALA A 94 2.15 5.83 -14.04
N SER A 95 1.76 6.74 -13.14
CA SER A 95 0.39 6.80 -12.61
C SER A 95 -0.66 6.93 -13.72
N ARG A 96 -0.42 7.81 -14.70
CA ARG A 96 -1.31 7.95 -15.87
C ARG A 96 -1.32 6.71 -16.77
N ALA A 97 -0.19 6.04 -16.93
CA ALA A 97 -0.11 4.80 -17.71
C ALA A 97 -0.90 3.66 -17.03
N VAL A 98 -0.76 3.51 -15.71
CA VAL A 98 -1.55 2.54 -14.92
C VAL A 98 -3.03 2.82 -15.07
N ALA A 99 -3.46 4.08 -14.90
CA ALA A 99 -4.87 4.44 -15.02
C ALA A 99 -5.46 4.08 -16.38
N ARG A 100 -4.75 4.38 -17.48
CA ARG A 100 -5.17 3.98 -18.85
C ARG A 100 -5.27 2.46 -19.00
N LEU A 101 -4.25 1.73 -18.55
CA LEU A 101 -4.18 0.27 -18.70
C LEU A 101 -5.22 -0.45 -17.83
N HIS A 102 -5.69 0.20 -16.76
CA HIS A 102 -6.77 -0.28 -15.91
C HIS A 102 -8.15 0.18 -16.38
N GLY A 103 -8.25 0.91 -17.50
CA GLY A 103 -9.53 1.35 -18.08
C GLY A 103 -10.22 2.45 -17.27
N LEU A 104 -9.49 3.18 -16.43
CA LEU A 104 -10.06 4.24 -15.61
C LEU A 104 -10.41 5.47 -16.46
N SER A 105 -11.58 6.06 -16.21
CA SER A 105 -12.02 7.28 -16.89
C SER A 105 -11.41 8.53 -16.25
N GLU A 106 -11.22 9.60 -17.02
CA GLU A 106 -10.70 10.87 -16.48
C GLU A 106 -11.62 11.48 -15.42
N ALA A 107 -12.94 11.21 -15.51
CA ALA A 107 -13.91 11.64 -14.52
C ALA A 107 -13.74 10.95 -13.16
N GLY A 108 -13.18 9.73 -13.15
CA GLY A 108 -12.98 8.91 -11.95
C GLY A 108 -11.56 8.90 -11.41
N VAL A 109 -10.66 9.78 -11.88
CA VAL A 109 -9.25 9.78 -11.46
C VAL A 109 -8.79 11.18 -11.04
N VAL A 110 -8.08 11.28 -9.93
CA VAL A 110 -7.36 12.50 -9.49
C VAL A 110 -5.87 12.20 -9.39
N TYR A 111 -5.04 13.11 -9.90
CA TYR A 111 -3.58 13.03 -9.76
C TYR A 111 -3.10 14.18 -8.89
N SER A 112 -2.35 13.88 -7.83
CA SER A 112 -1.76 14.91 -6.96
C SER A 112 -0.28 14.71 -6.77
N GLN A 113 0.44 15.83 -6.70
CA GLN A 113 1.86 15.79 -6.38
C GLN A 113 2.05 15.81 -4.87
N GLN A 114 2.80 14.82 -4.37
CA GLN A 114 3.30 14.82 -3.00
C GLN A 114 4.23 16.01 -2.79
N ASN A 115 4.15 16.65 -1.63
CA ASN A 115 5.02 17.78 -1.31
C ASN A 115 6.51 17.35 -1.37
N PRO A 116 7.34 17.91 -2.27
CA PRO A 116 8.75 17.52 -2.38
C PRO A 116 9.53 17.65 -1.06
N ALA A 117 9.16 18.62 -0.22
CA ALA A 117 9.81 18.84 1.07
C ALA A 117 9.59 17.71 2.07
N VAL A 118 8.46 16.97 2.00
CA VAL A 118 8.24 15.82 2.89
C VAL A 118 8.93 14.57 2.36
N ILE A 119 9.07 14.44 1.04
CA ILE A 119 9.88 13.36 0.44
C ILE A 119 11.32 13.46 0.94
N ASP A 120 11.89 14.67 0.96
CA ASP A 120 13.23 14.95 1.50
C ASP A 120 13.38 14.73 3.01
N GLN A 121 12.26 14.55 3.73
CA GLN A 121 12.21 14.20 5.14
C GLN A 121 11.99 12.69 5.38
N GLY A 122 11.91 11.88 4.33
CA GLY A 122 11.81 10.41 4.43
C GLY A 122 10.46 9.83 4.00
N VAL A 123 9.53 10.66 3.53
CA VAL A 123 8.25 10.20 2.97
C VAL A 123 8.45 9.68 1.54
N PHE A 124 8.96 8.46 1.40
CA PHE A 124 9.28 7.89 0.08
C PHE A 124 8.06 7.37 -0.68
N HIS A 125 6.92 7.17 0.00
CA HIS A 125 5.61 6.78 -0.54
C HIS A 125 4.49 7.59 0.13
N ASN A 126 3.35 7.72 -0.54
CA ASN A 126 2.18 8.43 0.00
C ASN A 126 1.64 7.79 1.29
N ASP A 127 1.64 6.47 1.38
CA ASP A 127 1.22 5.73 2.57
C ASP A 127 2.11 5.92 3.80
N VAL A 128 3.14 6.76 3.74
CA VAL A 128 3.93 7.22 4.91
C VAL A 128 3.40 8.56 5.45
N ILE A 129 2.54 9.28 4.72
CA ILE A 129 2.04 10.61 5.09
C ILE A 129 0.53 10.81 4.91
N ALA A 130 -0.16 9.89 4.24
CA ALA A 130 -1.60 9.88 4.07
C ALA A 130 -2.16 8.47 3.84
N VAL A 131 -3.35 8.20 4.35
CA VAL A 131 -4.14 6.99 4.06
C VAL A 131 -5.60 7.38 3.90
N GLY A 132 -6.28 6.82 2.91
CA GLY A 132 -7.73 7.01 2.76
C GLY A 132 -8.48 5.69 2.76
N ASN A 133 -9.75 5.72 3.13
CA ASN A 133 -10.65 4.58 3.16
C ASN A 133 -12.11 5.04 3.04
N GLY A 134 -12.90 4.36 2.20
CA GLY A 134 -14.27 4.78 1.91
C GLY A 134 -14.28 6.25 1.46
N GLU A 135 -14.97 7.10 2.21
CA GLU A 135 -15.09 8.53 1.90
C GLU A 135 -14.08 9.42 2.64
N VAL A 136 -13.20 8.84 3.47
CA VAL A 136 -12.31 9.57 4.39
C VAL A 136 -10.85 9.55 3.91
N LEU A 137 -10.21 10.72 3.88
CA LEU A 137 -8.76 10.89 3.77
C LEU A 137 -8.17 11.32 5.12
N PHE A 138 -7.29 10.50 5.70
CA PHE A 138 -6.49 10.84 6.88
C PHE A 138 -5.06 11.20 6.44
N TYR A 139 -4.64 12.45 6.65
CA TYR A 139 -3.39 12.95 6.06
C TYR A 139 -2.71 14.01 6.92
N HIS A 140 -1.40 14.15 6.77
CA HIS A 140 -0.64 15.26 7.36
C HIS A 140 -0.87 16.55 6.57
N GLN A 141 -0.98 17.70 7.24
CA GLN A 141 -1.23 18.99 6.58
C GLN A 141 -0.23 19.33 5.45
N ASP A 142 0.99 18.78 5.51
CA ASP A 142 2.06 19.03 4.54
C ASP A 142 2.20 17.95 3.47
N ALA A 143 1.30 16.96 3.43
CA ALA A 143 1.42 15.78 2.56
C ALA A 143 1.49 16.14 1.07
N PHE A 144 0.73 17.14 0.63
CA PHE A 144 0.52 17.45 -0.79
C PHE A 144 1.00 18.86 -1.13
N LEU A 145 1.45 19.07 -2.36
CA LEU A 145 1.93 20.37 -2.82
C LEU A 145 0.79 21.39 -2.96
N ASN A 146 -0.35 20.96 -3.52
CA ASN A 146 -1.52 21.80 -3.77
C ASN A 146 -2.75 21.20 -3.09
N THR A 147 -2.78 21.24 -1.75
CA THR A 147 -3.78 20.54 -0.93
C THR A 147 -5.21 20.96 -1.23
N GLU A 148 -5.57 22.24 -1.09
CA GLU A 148 -6.96 22.68 -1.25
C GLU A 148 -7.56 22.37 -2.63
N PRO A 149 -6.89 22.70 -3.77
CA PRO A 149 -7.41 22.33 -5.08
C PRO A 149 -7.59 20.82 -5.26
N MET A 150 -6.69 20.01 -4.67
CA MET A 150 -6.79 18.55 -4.71
C MET A 150 -7.99 18.03 -3.90
N LEU A 151 -8.22 18.57 -2.69
CA LEU A 151 -9.38 18.19 -1.87
C LEU A 151 -10.69 18.58 -2.55
N ASP A 152 -10.74 19.74 -3.19
CA ASP A 152 -11.90 20.20 -3.95
C ASP A 152 -12.20 19.31 -5.16
N GLU A 153 -11.18 18.91 -5.92
CA GLU A 153 -11.33 17.99 -7.04
C GLU A 153 -11.82 16.60 -6.58
N LEU A 154 -11.27 16.06 -5.49
CA LEU A 154 -11.74 14.81 -4.90
C LEU A 154 -13.20 14.91 -4.46
N ARG A 155 -13.58 16.00 -3.79
CA ARG A 155 -14.95 16.24 -3.31
C ARG A 155 -15.94 16.35 -4.48
N ASP A 156 -15.60 17.12 -5.51
CA ASP A 156 -16.43 17.27 -6.70
C ASP A 156 -16.61 15.92 -7.42
N LYS A 157 -15.52 15.20 -7.73
CA LYS A 157 -15.60 13.91 -8.43
C LYS A 157 -16.33 12.85 -7.63
N LEU A 158 -16.10 12.77 -6.32
CA LEU A 158 -16.76 11.79 -5.47
C LEU A 158 -18.26 12.09 -5.32
N SER A 159 -18.65 13.37 -5.22
CA SER A 159 -20.06 13.75 -5.13
C SER A 159 -20.85 13.44 -6.40
N ARG A 160 -20.22 13.50 -7.58
CA ARG A 160 -20.83 13.09 -8.86
C ARG A 160 -21.16 11.61 -8.94
N VAL A 161 -20.48 10.77 -8.15
CA VAL A 161 -20.78 9.33 -8.01
C VAL A 161 -21.52 9.03 -6.69
N GLY A 162 -22.07 10.05 -6.03
CA GLY A 162 -22.96 9.91 -4.87
C GLY A 162 -22.28 9.82 -3.51
N GLY A 163 -20.95 9.95 -3.44
CA GLY A 163 -20.22 9.94 -2.16
C GLY A 163 -20.02 11.33 -1.53
N LYS A 164 -19.56 11.35 -0.29
CA LYS A 164 -19.39 12.53 0.57
C LYS A 164 -17.98 12.58 1.15
N PHE A 165 -17.06 13.20 0.41
CA PHE A 165 -15.67 13.25 0.80
C PHE A 165 -15.44 13.99 2.13
N GLY A 166 -14.77 13.32 3.07
CA GLY A 166 -14.30 13.85 4.34
C GLY A 166 -12.78 13.81 4.44
N ALA A 167 -12.19 14.81 5.08
CA ALA A 167 -10.75 14.91 5.25
C ALA A 167 -10.40 15.17 6.73
N ILE A 168 -9.54 14.33 7.28
CA ILE A 168 -8.98 14.46 8.63
C ILE A 168 -7.54 14.92 8.46
N CYS A 169 -7.31 16.21 8.67
CA CYS A 169 -5.99 16.84 8.56
C CYS A 169 -5.28 16.80 9.92
N VAL A 170 -4.07 16.23 9.97
CA VAL A 170 -3.20 16.29 11.15
C VAL A 170 -2.35 17.56 11.08
N PRO A 171 -2.50 18.50 12.02
CA PRO A 171 -1.70 19.72 12.03
C PRO A 171 -0.24 19.41 12.40
N ARG A 172 0.70 20.09 11.73
CA ARG A 172 2.15 20.01 11.97
C ARG A 172 2.50 20.40 13.40
N ALA A 173 1.73 21.33 13.97
CA ALA A 173 1.89 21.79 15.35
C ALA A 173 1.59 20.69 16.38
N GLU A 174 0.82 19.66 16.01
CA GLU A 174 0.47 18.55 16.90
C GLU A 174 1.33 17.31 16.64
N VAL A 175 1.58 17.00 15.36
CA VAL A 175 2.48 15.92 14.94
C VAL A 175 3.39 16.48 13.86
N SER A 176 4.71 16.47 14.09
CA SER A 176 5.66 16.90 13.07
C SER A 176 5.77 15.85 11.94
N VAL A 177 6.26 16.26 10.75
CA VAL A 177 6.57 15.30 9.67
C VAL A 177 7.57 14.24 10.15
N LEU A 178 8.55 14.63 10.97
CA LEU A 178 9.55 13.71 11.51
C LEU A 178 8.90 12.68 12.45
N ASP A 179 7.96 13.09 13.30
CA ASP A 179 7.24 12.18 14.18
C ASP A 179 6.36 11.22 13.36
N ALA A 180 5.65 11.74 12.36
CA ALA A 180 4.85 10.92 11.45
C ALA A 180 5.69 9.85 10.73
N VAL A 181 6.88 10.21 10.24
CA VAL A 181 7.82 9.29 9.58
C VAL A 181 8.40 8.29 10.57
N ARG A 182 8.74 8.70 11.80
CA ARG A 182 9.34 7.79 12.80
C ARG A 182 8.33 6.82 13.40
N SER A 183 7.09 7.28 13.58
CA SER A 183 6.03 6.46 14.18
C SER A 183 5.26 5.65 13.15
N TYR A 184 5.39 5.96 11.86
CA TYR A 184 4.58 5.38 10.79
C TYR A 184 3.08 5.61 10.99
N LEU A 185 2.68 6.76 11.54
CA LEU A 185 1.28 7.11 11.82
C LEU A 185 0.38 6.89 10.62
N PHE A 186 0.77 7.37 9.45
CA PHE A 186 -0.04 7.27 8.24
C PHE A 186 0.16 5.97 7.47
N ASN A 187 1.15 5.16 7.85
CA ASN A 187 1.27 3.78 7.38
C ASN A 187 0.36 2.83 8.17
N SER A 188 -0.72 3.37 8.73
CA SER A 188 -1.81 2.67 9.36
C SER A 188 -2.76 2.04 8.35
N GLN A 189 -3.57 1.08 8.80
CA GLN A 189 -4.78 0.69 8.07
C GLN A 189 -5.97 1.44 8.65
N LEU A 190 -6.76 2.07 7.79
CA LEU A 190 -8.05 2.65 8.14
C LEU A 190 -9.13 1.71 7.61
N LEU A 191 -9.92 1.12 8.50
CA LEU A 191 -10.88 0.05 8.19
C LEU A 191 -12.29 0.46 8.58
N SER A 192 -13.27 0.19 7.70
CA SER A 192 -14.69 0.42 8.00
C SER A 192 -15.24 -0.68 8.90
N ARG A 193 -16.12 -0.31 9.83
CA ARG A 193 -16.98 -1.22 10.60
C ARG A 193 -18.40 -1.21 10.04
N SER A 194 -19.19 -2.22 10.41
CA SER A 194 -20.59 -2.35 9.98
C SER A 194 -21.51 -1.24 10.52
N ASP A 195 -21.13 -0.57 11.61
CA ASP A 195 -21.84 0.58 12.17
C ASP A 195 -21.46 1.92 11.51
N GLY A 196 -20.59 1.90 10.50
CA GLY A 196 -20.10 3.09 9.78
C GLY A 196 -18.90 3.78 10.43
N SER A 197 -18.53 3.40 11.65
CA SER A 197 -17.30 3.89 12.29
C SER A 197 -16.05 3.27 11.65
N MET A 198 -14.88 3.83 11.95
CA MET A 198 -13.60 3.34 11.47
C MET A 198 -12.66 2.91 12.59
N LEU A 199 -11.90 1.85 12.31
CA LEU A 199 -10.80 1.34 13.11
C LEU A 199 -9.47 1.77 12.46
N LEU A 200 -8.58 2.39 13.23
CA LEU A 200 -7.24 2.72 12.81
C LEU A 200 -6.23 1.73 13.41
N ILE A 201 -5.58 0.94 12.56
CA ILE A 201 -4.52 0.00 12.96
C ILE A 201 -3.18 0.69 12.82
N VAL A 202 -2.47 0.89 13.93
CA VAL A 202 -1.16 1.58 14.00
C VAL A 202 -0.06 0.66 14.54
N PRO A 203 1.21 0.90 14.20
CA PRO A 203 2.31 0.16 14.82
C PRO A 203 2.60 0.67 16.25
N GLN A 204 3.31 -0.12 17.05
CA GLN A 204 3.65 0.20 18.44
C GLN A 204 4.44 1.52 18.59
N GLU A 205 5.20 1.93 17.58
CA GLU A 205 5.93 3.18 17.53
C GLU A 205 5.02 4.42 17.63
N CYS A 206 3.76 4.33 17.19
CA CYS A 206 2.74 5.37 17.42
C CYS A 206 2.42 5.55 18.90
N GLN A 207 2.37 4.46 19.67
CA GLN A 207 2.13 4.50 21.11
C GLN A 207 3.37 4.98 21.87
N ALA A 208 4.57 4.65 21.39
CA ALA A 208 5.83 5.07 22.00
C ALA A 208 6.16 6.56 21.75
N ASN A 209 5.60 7.17 20.70
CA ASN A 209 5.76 8.60 20.43
C ASN A 209 4.66 9.41 21.13
N ALA A 210 5.04 10.21 22.13
CA ALA A 210 4.09 10.94 22.99
C ALA A 210 3.17 11.91 22.23
N SER A 211 3.71 12.65 21.24
CA SER A 211 2.92 13.61 20.46
C SER A 211 1.90 12.90 19.57
N VAL A 212 2.34 11.82 18.91
CA VAL A 212 1.48 10.99 18.06
C VAL A 212 0.39 10.30 18.89
N TRP A 213 0.75 9.71 20.02
CA TRP A 213 -0.23 9.06 20.89
C TRP A 213 -1.24 10.05 21.45
N ALA A 214 -0.80 11.23 21.91
CA ALA A 214 -1.70 12.28 22.38
C ALA A 214 -2.66 12.77 21.27
N TYR A 215 -2.18 12.87 20.03
CA TYR A 215 -3.04 13.15 18.87
C TYR A 215 -4.09 12.05 18.67
N LEU A 216 -3.66 10.78 18.64
CA LEU A 216 -4.56 9.64 18.46
C LEU A 216 -5.62 9.52 19.57
N GLN A 217 -5.27 9.83 20.81
CA GLN A 217 -6.23 9.85 21.92
C GLN A 217 -7.26 10.99 21.81
N ARG A 218 -6.87 12.14 21.25
CA ARG A 218 -7.84 13.20 20.93
C ARG A 218 -8.71 12.82 19.74
N LEU A 219 -8.13 12.23 18.70
CA LEU A 219 -8.85 11.80 17.50
C LEU A 219 -10.04 10.89 17.83
N ILE A 220 -9.88 9.98 18.79
CA ILE A 220 -10.96 9.08 19.25
C ILE A 220 -11.95 9.73 20.25
N ALA A 221 -11.56 10.85 20.87
CA ALA A 221 -12.39 11.58 21.82
C ALA A 221 -13.26 12.65 21.13
N ASP A 222 -12.77 13.17 20.00
CA ASP A 222 -13.50 14.08 19.13
C ASP A 222 -14.58 13.34 18.31
N ASP A 223 -15.55 14.08 17.77
CA ASP A 223 -16.58 13.55 16.86
C ASP A 223 -15.97 13.27 15.47
N SER A 224 -15.15 12.22 15.40
CA SER A 224 -14.41 11.78 14.22
C SER A 224 -14.94 10.44 13.71
N PRO A 225 -14.86 10.13 12.40
CA PRO A 225 -15.14 8.80 11.89
C PRO A 225 -14.29 7.69 12.53
N VAL A 226 -13.13 8.02 13.09
CA VAL A 226 -12.23 7.05 13.74
C VAL A 226 -12.65 6.84 15.20
N ALA A 227 -13.31 5.71 15.47
CA ALA A 227 -13.83 5.38 16.81
C ALA A 227 -12.87 4.53 17.65
N GLU A 228 -11.89 3.86 17.01
CA GLU A 228 -10.94 2.99 17.71
C GLU A 228 -9.56 3.06 17.08
N VAL A 229 -8.53 3.03 17.94
CA VAL A 229 -7.13 2.85 17.54
C VAL A 229 -6.63 1.52 18.12
N LYS A 230 -6.16 0.62 17.26
CA LYS A 230 -5.58 -0.67 17.65
C LYS A 230 -4.10 -0.73 17.30
N VAL A 231 -3.30 -1.09 18.29
CA VAL A 231 -1.84 -1.15 18.18
C VAL A 231 -1.38 -2.58 17.91
N PHE A 232 -0.41 -2.76 17.00
CA PHE A 232 0.27 -4.03 16.75
C PHE A 232 1.78 -3.87 16.86
N ASP A 233 2.45 -4.90 17.40
CA ASP A 233 3.91 -5.02 17.33
C ASP A 233 4.31 -5.59 15.97
N LEU A 234 5.03 -4.78 15.18
CA LEU A 234 5.55 -5.12 13.86
C LEU A 234 7.04 -4.78 13.77
N LYS A 235 7.75 -4.84 14.90
CA LYS A 235 9.13 -4.34 15.05
C LYS A 235 10.08 -4.76 13.93
N GLN A 236 10.05 -6.03 13.50
CA GLN A 236 10.93 -6.56 12.47
C GLN A 236 10.68 -5.88 11.10
N SER A 237 9.41 -5.62 10.77
CA SER A 237 9.04 -4.92 9.54
C SER A 237 9.34 -3.42 9.64
N MET A 238 9.04 -2.83 10.79
CA MET A 238 9.32 -1.41 11.07
C MET A 238 10.81 -1.07 10.99
N GLN A 239 11.69 -1.98 11.39
CA GLN A 239 13.16 -1.81 11.24
C GLN A 239 13.62 -1.69 9.78
N ASN A 240 12.84 -2.20 8.83
CA ASN A 240 13.05 -2.03 7.38
C ASN A 240 12.11 -1.00 6.75
N GLY A 241 11.39 -0.22 7.57
CA GLY A 241 10.51 0.84 7.11
C GLY A 241 9.19 0.35 6.51
N GLY A 242 8.63 -0.75 7.02
CA GLY A 242 7.28 -1.22 6.66
C GLY A 242 6.36 -1.28 7.88
N GLY A 243 5.30 -0.48 7.90
CA GLY A 243 4.25 -0.55 8.92
C GLY A 243 3.04 -1.39 8.49
N PRO A 244 1.90 -1.30 9.20
CA PRO A 244 0.70 -2.08 8.92
C PRO A 244 0.18 -1.99 7.47
N ALA A 245 0.30 -0.82 6.84
CA ALA A 245 -0.14 -0.60 5.47
C ALA A 245 0.83 -1.18 4.43
N CYS A 246 2.14 -1.12 4.66
CA CYS A 246 3.12 -1.68 3.73
C CYS A 246 2.99 -3.22 3.58
N LEU A 247 2.45 -3.90 4.59
CA LEU A 247 2.30 -5.37 4.62
C LEU A 247 1.01 -5.87 3.95
N ARG A 248 0.21 -5.00 3.34
CA ARG A 248 -1.08 -5.37 2.72
C ARG A 248 -1.32 -4.71 1.38
N LEU A 249 -2.04 -5.42 0.53
CA LEU A 249 -2.67 -4.90 -0.69
C LEU A 249 -4.19 -4.89 -0.51
N ARG A 250 -4.83 -3.75 -0.75
CA ARG A 250 -6.30 -3.65 -0.73
C ARG A 250 -6.85 -4.03 -2.10
N VAL A 251 -7.81 -4.95 -2.13
CA VAL A 251 -8.51 -5.38 -3.34
C VAL A 251 -10.00 -5.38 -3.01
N ALA A 252 -10.76 -4.48 -3.62
CA ALA A 252 -12.21 -4.49 -3.52
C ALA A 252 -12.77 -5.55 -4.47
N LEU A 253 -13.63 -6.43 -3.96
CA LEU A 253 -14.23 -7.55 -4.68
C LEU A 253 -15.69 -7.65 -4.26
N ASN A 254 -16.58 -7.92 -5.23
CA ASN A 254 -17.93 -8.38 -4.90
C ASN A 254 -17.93 -9.88 -4.55
N ASP A 255 -19.07 -10.41 -4.08
CA ASP A 255 -19.19 -11.81 -3.66
C ASP A 255 -18.84 -12.82 -4.77
N THR A 256 -19.18 -12.50 -6.03
CA THR A 256 -18.87 -13.39 -7.17
C THR A 256 -17.38 -13.39 -7.48
N GLU A 257 -16.75 -12.22 -7.45
CA GLU A 257 -15.31 -12.08 -7.65
C GLU A 257 -14.53 -12.72 -6.51
N LEU A 258 -14.95 -12.52 -5.25
CA LEU A 258 -14.35 -13.16 -4.08
C LEU A 258 -14.41 -14.69 -4.18
N ALA A 259 -15.53 -15.24 -4.64
CA ALA A 259 -15.67 -16.68 -4.88
C ALA A 259 -14.77 -17.21 -6.00
N ALA A 260 -14.29 -16.34 -6.90
CA ALA A 260 -13.36 -16.67 -7.98
C ALA A 260 -11.87 -16.52 -7.59
N VAL A 261 -11.57 -15.94 -6.42
CA VAL A 261 -10.21 -15.93 -5.86
C VAL A 261 -9.81 -17.37 -5.48
N ASN A 262 -8.53 -17.71 -5.60
CA ASN A 262 -8.02 -18.97 -5.08
C ASN A 262 -8.40 -19.10 -3.58
N PRO A 263 -9.24 -20.06 -3.17
CA PRO A 263 -9.74 -20.13 -1.81
C PRO A 263 -8.63 -20.44 -0.79
N GLU A 264 -7.53 -21.06 -1.22
CA GLU A 264 -6.44 -21.47 -0.33
C GLU A 264 -5.54 -20.30 0.12
N VAL A 265 -5.74 -19.11 -0.44
CA VAL A 265 -5.07 -17.88 0.04
C VAL A 265 -5.95 -17.02 0.93
N ILE A 266 -7.21 -17.42 1.17
CA ILE A 266 -8.13 -16.72 2.06
C ILE A 266 -7.84 -17.14 3.50
N MET A 267 -7.51 -16.16 4.34
CA MET A 267 -7.15 -16.42 5.73
C MET A 267 -8.30 -17.06 6.51
N THR A 268 -8.01 -18.19 7.14
CA THR A 268 -8.90 -18.94 8.03
C THR A 268 -8.10 -19.43 9.23
N ALA A 269 -8.77 -19.85 10.32
CA ALA A 269 -8.05 -20.42 11.47
C ALA A 269 -7.18 -21.64 11.09
N PRO A 270 -7.67 -22.62 10.28
CA PRO A 270 -6.81 -23.73 9.82
C PRO A 270 -5.62 -23.28 8.97
N LEU A 271 -5.79 -22.31 8.07
CA LEU A 271 -4.68 -21.80 7.26
C LEU A 271 -3.66 -21.06 8.13
N TYR A 272 -4.11 -20.28 9.12
CA TYR A 272 -3.23 -19.62 10.09
C TYR A 272 -2.36 -20.63 10.84
N GLU A 273 -2.95 -21.72 11.35
CA GLU A 273 -2.20 -22.78 12.05
C GLU A 273 -1.19 -23.45 11.11
N THR A 274 -1.61 -23.75 9.88
CA THR A 274 -0.75 -24.36 8.86
C THR A 274 0.45 -23.47 8.53
N LEU A 275 0.21 -22.18 8.30
CA LEU A 275 1.28 -21.21 8.00
C LEU A 275 2.21 -21.00 9.20
N THR A 276 1.70 -20.99 10.42
CA THR A 276 2.52 -20.87 11.63
C THR A 276 3.44 -22.07 11.79
N GLN A 277 2.92 -23.29 11.62
CA GLN A 277 3.74 -24.51 11.66
C GLN A 277 4.77 -24.57 10.53
N TRP A 278 4.42 -24.08 9.33
CA TRP A 278 5.35 -23.94 8.22
C TRP A 278 6.47 -22.95 8.55
N VAL A 279 6.15 -21.81 9.15
CA VAL A 279 7.15 -20.85 9.65
C VAL A 279 8.05 -21.49 10.69
N ASP A 280 7.49 -22.13 11.72
CA ASP A 280 8.25 -22.77 12.81
C ASP A 280 9.21 -23.86 12.30
N ARG A 281 8.85 -24.53 11.19
CA ARG A 281 9.68 -25.56 10.57
C ARG A 281 10.85 -24.99 9.77
N HIS A 282 10.65 -23.88 9.08
CA HIS A 282 11.57 -23.41 8.03
C HIS A 282 12.33 -22.13 8.36
N TYR A 283 11.82 -21.28 9.24
CA TYR A 283 12.42 -19.97 9.50
C TYR A 283 13.49 -20.09 10.58
N ARG A 284 14.65 -19.49 10.30
CA ARG A 284 15.69 -19.30 11.32
C ARG A 284 15.26 -18.19 12.27
N ASP A 285 15.55 -18.37 13.56
CA ASP A 285 15.35 -17.35 14.60
C ASP A 285 16.35 -16.18 14.49
N ARG A 286 17.48 -16.40 13.79
CA ARG A 286 18.50 -15.41 13.48
C ARG A 286 19.02 -15.58 12.06
N ILE A 287 19.19 -14.45 11.38
CA ILE A 287 19.87 -14.37 10.08
C ILE A 287 20.74 -13.11 10.04
N SER A 288 21.86 -13.20 9.36
CA SER A 288 22.82 -12.12 9.12
C SER A 288 23.32 -12.15 7.68
N GLU A 289 23.98 -11.08 7.24
CA GLU A 289 24.49 -10.97 5.87
C GLU A 289 25.45 -12.11 5.49
N SER A 290 26.26 -12.60 6.43
CA SER A 290 27.17 -13.73 6.19
C SER A 290 26.45 -15.05 5.96
N ASP A 291 25.24 -15.22 6.50
CA ASP A 291 24.45 -16.45 6.30
C ASP A 291 23.92 -16.56 4.87
N LEU A 292 23.86 -15.45 4.13
CA LEU A 292 23.45 -15.43 2.72
C LEU A 292 24.42 -16.18 1.80
N ALA A 293 25.63 -16.47 2.28
CA ALA A 293 26.62 -17.29 1.57
C ALA A 293 26.53 -18.79 1.90
N ASP A 294 25.73 -19.20 2.89
CA ASP A 294 25.55 -20.61 3.24
C ASP A 294 24.67 -21.31 2.17
N PRO A 295 25.20 -22.29 1.41
CA PRO A 295 24.41 -22.99 0.39
C PRO A 295 23.20 -23.72 0.99
N ARG A 296 23.23 -24.10 2.27
CA ARG A 296 22.07 -24.73 2.94
C ARG A 296 20.90 -23.77 3.05
N LEU A 297 21.15 -22.47 3.23
CA LEU A 297 20.07 -21.47 3.27
C LEU A 297 19.31 -21.44 1.94
N LEU A 298 19.99 -21.61 0.81
CA LEU A 298 19.35 -21.68 -0.50
C LEU A 298 18.42 -22.90 -0.62
N ASP A 299 18.89 -24.07 -0.16
CA ASP A 299 18.11 -25.31 -0.19
C ASP A 299 16.90 -25.25 0.77
N GLU A 300 17.10 -24.69 1.97
CA GLU A 300 16.03 -24.38 2.94
C GLU A 300 14.98 -23.46 2.31
N CYS A 301 15.39 -22.33 1.70
CA CYS A 301 14.46 -21.40 1.06
C CYS A 301 13.67 -22.06 -0.08
N ARG A 302 14.33 -22.83 -0.95
CA ARG A 302 13.64 -23.52 -2.06
C ARG A 302 12.65 -24.56 -1.56
N THR A 303 13.03 -25.34 -0.56
CA THR A 303 12.16 -26.34 0.06
C THR A 303 10.94 -25.69 0.71
N ALA A 304 11.17 -24.63 1.50
CA ALA A 304 10.11 -23.88 2.15
C ALA A 304 9.13 -23.27 1.13
N LEU A 305 9.65 -22.61 0.09
CA LEU A 305 8.82 -22.01 -0.96
C LEU A 305 8.05 -23.05 -1.76
N ASP A 306 8.63 -24.22 -2.05
CA ASP A 306 7.94 -25.30 -2.76
C ASP A 306 6.76 -25.81 -1.92
N GLU A 307 6.98 -26.12 -0.64
CA GLU A 307 5.92 -26.52 0.29
C GLU A 307 4.83 -25.43 0.40
N LEU A 308 5.22 -24.15 0.47
CA LEU A 308 4.27 -23.04 0.56
C LEU A 308 3.37 -22.95 -0.68
N THR A 309 3.92 -23.16 -1.89
CA THR A 309 3.10 -23.17 -3.11
C THR A 309 2.10 -24.32 -3.15
N GLN A 310 2.40 -25.44 -2.49
CA GLN A 310 1.48 -26.57 -2.35
C GLN A 310 0.38 -26.26 -1.34
N ILE A 311 0.74 -25.70 -0.16
CA ILE A 311 -0.22 -25.24 0.86
C ILE A 311 -1.22 -24.26 0.26
N LEU A 312 -0.72 -23.25 -0.46
CA LEU A 312 -1.53 -22.16 -1.04
C LEU A 312 -2.09 -22.48 -2.44
N LYS A 313 -1.85 -23.69 -2.96
CA LYS A 313 -2.23 -24.14 -4.31
C LYS A 313 -1.92 -23.11 -5.41
N LEU A 314 -0.74 -22.51 -5.39
CA LEU A 314 -0.30 -21.50 -6.36
C LEU A 314 0.27 -22.11 -7.65
N GLY A 315 0.62 -23.39 -7.62
CA GLY A 315 1.41 -24.03 -8.69
C GLY A 315 2.83 -23.47 -8.76
N ALA A 316 3.50 -23.70 -9.89
CA ALA A 316 4.87 -23.25 -10.12
C ALA A 316 4.90 -21.74 -10.42
N VAL A 317 5.11 -20.93 -9.38
CA VAL A 317 5.19 -19.45 -9.50
C VAL A 317 6.61 -18.92 -9.31
N TYR A 318 7.50 -19.71 -8.70
CA TYR A 318 8.89 -19.33 -8.52
C TYR A 318 9.78 -19.84 -9.67
N PRO A 319 10.79 -19.07 -10.12
CA PRO A 319 11.63 -19.46 -11.25
C PRO A 319 12.28 -20.85 -11.12
N PHE A 320 12.63 -21.27 -9.89
CA PHE A 320 13.26 -22.58 -9.67
C PHE A 320 12.30 -23.76 -9.89
N GLN A 321 10.98 -23.51 -9.91
CA GLN A 321 9.93 -24.53 -10.13
C GLN A 321 9.51 -24.63 -11.60
N LEU A 322 9.95 -23.72 -12.47
CA LEU A 322 9.53 -23.64 -13.88
C LEU A 322 10.37 -24.53 -14.81
N ASN A 323 11.36 -25.24 -14.27
CA ASN A 323 12.28 -26.09 -15.02
C ASN A 323 11.78 -27.52 -15.12
#